data_AF-A0A1F4EM52-F1
#
_entry.id   AF-A0A1F4EM52-F1
#
_cell.length_a   1.000
_cell.length_b   1.000
_cell.length_c   1.000
_cell.angle_alpha   90.00
_cell.angle_beta   90.00
_cell.angle_gamma   90.00
#
_symmetry.space_group_name_H-M   'P 1'
#
loop_
_entity.id
_entity.type
_entity.pdbx_description
1 polymer ?
#
loop_
_entity_poly.entity_id
_entity_poly.type
_entity_poly.pdbx_seq_one_letter_code
_entity_poly.pdbx_strand_id
1 'polypeptide(L)' 'MHYRYLTLEQRANLENLIRAQMTEQALASALERLHAPDYGVCVSCGADIPYARLMQSPASEFCPACMGSGQML' A
#
# COMPACT_ATOMS: atom_id res chain seq x y z
N MET A 1 -15.24 -12.08 -8.44
CA MET A 1 -15.15 -11.75 -7.00
C MET A 1 -13.84 -11.02 -6.78
N HIS A 2 -13.85 -9.70 -6.59
CA HIS A 2 -12.63 -8.99 -6.19
C HIS A 2 -12.43 -9.20 -4.69
N TYR A 3 -11.41 -9.96 -4.33
CA TYR A 3 -10.96 -10.06 -2.94
C TYR A 3 -10.36 -8.71 -2.57
N ARG A 4 -11.09 -7.97 -1.75
CA ARG A 4 -10.87 -6.55 -1.39
C ARG A 4 -9.76 -6.36 -0.35
N TYR A 5 -8.93 -7.39 -0.16
CA TYR A 5 -7.99 -7.48 0.95
C TYR A 5 -6.74 -8.26 0.54
N LEU A 6 -5.58 -7.75 0.96
CA LEU A 6 -4.32 -8.48 0.91
C LEU A 6 -4.39 -9.74 1.79
N THR A 7 -3.81 -10.83 1.31
CA THR A 7 -3.68 -12.06 2.10
C THR A 7 -2.72 -11.84 3.28
N LEU A 8 -2.79 -12.73 4.29
CA LEU A 8 -1.86 -12.70 5.42
C LEU A 8 -0.40 -12.79 4.95
N GLU A 9 -0.12 -13.65 3.97
CA GLU A 9 1.21 -13.81 3.37
C GLU A 9 1.67 -12.53 2.67
N GLN A 10 0.79 -11.88 1.90
CA GLN A 10 1.11 -10.60 1.25
C GLN A 10 1.42 -9.50 2.26
N ARG A 11 0.68 -9.43 3.36
CA ARG A 11 0.94 -8.46 4.44
C ARG A 11 2.28 -8.73 5.13
N ALA A 12 2.60 -9.99 5.42
CA ALA A 12 3.89 -10.37 6.00
C ALA A 12 5.06 -10.01 5.06
N ASN A 13 4.90 -10.25 3.76
CA ASN A 13 5.91 -9.87 2.77
C ASN A 13 6.12 -8.34 2.70
N LEU A 14 5.04 -7.56 2.74
CA LEU A 14 5.12 -6.10 2.78
C LEU A 14 5.76 -5.58 4.07
N GLU A 15 5.48 -6.22 5.21
CA GLU A 15 6.13 -5.87 6.47
C GLU A 15 7.64 -6.03 6.38
N ASN A 16 8.12 -7.18 5.90
CA ASN A 16 9.55 -7.43 5.71
C ASN A 16 10.18 -6.40 4.76
N LEU A 17 9.46 -6.08 3.68
CA LEU A 17 9.90 -5.12 2.68
C LEU A 17 9.98 -3.69 3.25
N ILE A 18 9.04 -3.27 4.08
CA ILE A 18 9.04 -1.98 4.77
C ILE A 18 10.22 -1.88 5.74
N ARG A 19 10.43 -2.92 6.55
CA ARG A 19 11.57 -3.01 7.48
C ARG A 19 12.94 -2.94 6.78
N ALA A 20 13.03 -3.51 5.58
CA ALA A 20 14.27 -3.55 4.81
C ALA A 20 14.60 -2.22 4.10
N GLN A 21 13.60 -1.41 3.76
CA GLN A 21 13.77 -0.23 2.89
C GLN A 21 13.64 1.12 3.61
N MET A 22 12.97 1.17 4.76
CA MET A 22 12.68 2.43 5.45
C MET A 22 13.65 2.72 6.59
N THR A 23 13.92 4.01 6.79
CA THR A 23 14.66 4.49 7.96
C THR A 23 13.81 4.34 9.21
N GLU A 24 14.44 4.29 10.38
CA GLU A 24 13.73 4.16 11.67
C GLU A 24 12.62 5.19 11.86
N GLN A 25 12.84 6.42 11.36
CA GLN A 25 11.85 7.51 11.44
C GLN A 25 10.62 7.28 10.56
N ALA A 26 10.79 6.70 9.37
CA ALA A 26 9.68 6.41 8.45
C ALA A 26 9.05 5.04 8.69
N LEU A 27 9.79 4.14 9.34
CA LEU A 27 9.40 2.75 9.57
C LEU A 27 8.14 2.62 10.43
N ALA A 28 8.10 3.34 11.55
CA ALA A 28 6.98 3.27 12.49
C ALA A 28 5.65 3.60 11.79
N SER A 29 5.58 4.78 11.15
CA SER A 29 4.37 5.23 10.45
C SER A 29 3.96 4.29 9.32
N ALA A 30 4.91 3.69 8.59
CA ALA A 30 4.59 2.76 7.52
C ALA A 30 4.06 1.42 8.02
N LEU A 31 4.59 0.91 9.14
CA LEU A 31 4.07 -0.29 9.79
C LEU A 31 2.68 -0.06 10.38
N GLU A 32 2.46 1.10 11.03
CA GLU A 32 1.14 1.50 11.52
C GLU A 32 0.12 1.51 10.39
N ARG A 33 0.49 2.09 9.24
CA ARG A 33 -0.35 2.04 8.04
C ARG A 33 -0.59 0.62 7.57
N LEU A 34 0.44 -0.23 7.46
CA LEU A 34 0.30 -1.63 7.02
C LEU A 34 -0.67 -2.43 7.88
N HIS A 35 -0.71 -2.17 9.18
CA HIS A 35 -1.61 -2.86 10.12
C HIS A 35 -3.03 -2.30 10.09
N ALA A 36 -3.26 -1.14 9.46
CA ALA A 36 -4.59 -0.60 9.26
C ALA A 36 -5.42 -1.49 8.30
N PRO A 37 -6.75 -1.57 8.50
CA PRO A 37 -7.63 -2.35 7.64
C PRO A 37 -7.66 -1.81 6.21
N ASP A 38 -7.47 -0.50 6.03
CA ASP A 38 -7.54 0.20 4.74
C ASP A 38 -6.21 0.22 3.98
N TYR A 39 -5.17 -0.44 4.50
CA TYR A 39 -3.90 -0.51 3.76
C TYR A 39 -4.07 -1.21 2.41
N GLY A 40 -3.54 -0.58 1.38
CA GLY A 40 -3.70 -1.04 0.01
C GLY A 40 -5.02 -0.62 -0.63
N VAL A 41 -5.76 0.32 -0.03
CA VAL A 41 -6.93 0.97 -0.65
C VAL A 41 -6.53 2.35 -1.17
N CYS A 42 -6.99 2.68 -2.38
CA CYS A 42 -6.71 3.98 -2.98
C CYS A 42 -7.50 5.09 -2.29
N VAL A 43 -6.80 6.12 -1.80
CA VAL A 43 -7.42 7.25 -1.09
C VAL A 43 -8.32 8.12 -1.98
N SER A 44 -8.21 8.01 -3.31
CA SER A 44 -8.99 8.80 -4.27
C SER A 44 -10.28 8.11 -4.70
N CYS A 45 -10.22 6.82 -5.05
CA CYS A 45 -11.35 6.10 -5.62
C CYS A 45 -11.84 4.90 -4.80
N GLY A 46 -11.14 4.56 -3.71
CA GLY A 46 -11.48 3.42 -2.85
C GLY A 46 -11.22 2.04 -3.48
N ALA A 47 -10.59 1.98 -4.65
CA ALA A 47 -10.22 0.72 -5.29
C ALA A 47 -8.94 0.13 -4.69
N ASP A 48 -8.77 -1.19 -4.80
CA ASP A 48 -7.56 -1.87 -4.37
C ASP A 48 -6.32 -1.39 -5.15
N ILE A 49 -5.25 -1.13 -4.41
CA ILE A 49 -3.91 -0.94 -4.94
C ILE A 49 -3.30 -2.33 -5.14
N PRO A 50 -2.92 -2.70 -6.37
CA PRO A 50 -2.40 -4.05 -6.63
C PRO A 50 -1.18 -4.36 -5.77
N TYR A 51 -1.08 -5.58 -5.24
CA TYR A 51 0.08 -6.03 -4.46
C TYR A 51 1.41 -5.79 -5.19
N ALA A 52 1.47 -6.04 -6.51
CA ALA A 52 2.65 -5.77 -7.32
C ALA A 52 3.08 -4.29 -7.32
N ARG A 53 2.15 -3.34 -7.15
CA ARG A 53 2.45 -1.91 -6.97
C ARG A 53 3.06 -1.67 -5.59
N LEU A 54 2.45 -2.23 -4.54
CA LEU A 54 2.92 -2.08 -3.16
C LEU A 54 4.29 -2.72 -2.93
N MET A 55 4.60 -3.81 -3.65
CA MET A 55 5.93 -4.42 -3.67
C MET A 55 7.00 -3.53 -4.30
N GLN A 56 6.63 -2.65 -5.24
CA GLN A 56 7.54 -1.66 -5.82
C GLN A 56 7.62 -0.40 -4.97
N SER A 57 6.50 0.00 -4.35
CA SER A 57 6.41 1.19 -3.50
C SER A 57 5.39 0.96 -2.38
N PRO A 58 5.83 0.55 -1.18
CA PRO A 58 4.95 0.29 -0.04
C PRO A 58 4.22 1.55 0.46
N ALA A 59 4.80 2.72 0.20
CA ALA A 59 4.19 3.99 0.60
C ALA A 59 3.02 4.43 -0.32
N SER A 60 2.78 3.76 -1.45
CA SER A 60 1.79 4.15 -2.45
C SER A 60 0.37 4.19 -1.89
N GLU A 61 -0.29 5.34 -2.00
CA GLU A 61 -1.68 5.56 -1.51
C GLU A 61 -2.70 5.60 -2.65
N PHE A 62 -2.21 5.48 -3.88
CA PHE A 62 -3.01 5.60 -5.10
C PHE A 62 -2.91 4.34 -5.95
N CYS A 63 -4.02 3.94 -6.56
CA CYS A 63 -4.03 2.87 -7.55
C CYS A 63 -3.41 3.36 -8.88
N PRO A 64 -2.95 2.45 -9.75
CA PRO A 64 -2.36 2.81 -11.03
C PRO A 64 -3.26 3.69 -11.91
N ALA A 65 -4.58 3.47 -11.84
CA ALA A 65 -5.55 4.30 -12.54
C ALA A 65 -5.50 5.75 -12.05
N CYS A 66 -5.63 5.99 -10.73
CA CYS A 66 -5.59 7.35 -10.16
C CYS A 66 -4.23 8.03 -10.32
N MET A 67 -3.12 7.29 -10.27
CA MET A 67 -1.78 7.85 -10.50
C MET A 67 -1.57 8.32 -11.95
N GLY A 68 -2.08 7.57 -12.92
CA GLY A 68 -2.00 7.95 -14.34
C GLY A 68 -3.03 9.01 -14.76
N SER A 69 -4.07 9.22 -13.96
CA SER A 69 -5.17 10.13 -14.29
C SER A 69 -4.87 11.60 -14.03
N GLY A 70 -3.74 11.95 -13.41
CA GLY A 70 -3.36 13.36 -13.24
C GLY A 70 -4.46 14.22 -12.59
N GLN A 71 -5.25 13.68 -11.65
CA GLN A 71 -6.12 14.52 -10.83
C GLN A 71 -5.26 15.17 -9.73
N MET A 72 -4.33 16.01 -10.18
CA MET A 72 -3.82 17.12 -9.40
C MET A 72 -4.86 18.23 -9.55
N LEU A 73 -5.82 18.26 -8.62
CA LEU A 73 -6.52 19.47 -8.16
C LEU A 73 -6.85 19.25 -6.69
#